data_AF-A0AAN9Q1Z0-F1
#
_entry.id   AF-A0AAN9Q1Z0-F1
#
_cell.length_a   1.000
_cell.length_b   1.000
_cell.length_c   1.000
_cell.angle_alpha   90.00
_cell.angle_beta   90.00
_cell.angle_gamma   90.00
#
_symmetry.space_group_name_H-M   'P 1'
#
loop_
_entity.id
_entity.type
_entity.pdbx_description
1 polymer ?
#
loop_
_entity_poly.entity_id
_entity_poly.type
_entity_poly.pdbx_seq_one_letter_code
_entity_poly.pdbx_strand_id
1 'polypeptide(L)'
;MATTTRNLSRKMSRQHFKVCFCFKRMFRLHVAEPPEEIGVIFYEYSENGTMSMDDLCEFLVQYQGEKGGDATNKHAQSIFDSLKHLNIFQRRGLHVDAFFRYLLSDFNGPLAEVHHDMNFPLAHYFLYTGHNSYLTGNQFSSPSSVSPIIKALKKGVRVIELDLWPNSRYDDVQVHHGGTLTSSVKLKACLNAIKDYAFSTSPYPVIITFEDHITPPLQDKVAKMVNDIFGDMLFRPDSQHTKEFPSPEELKGRILISTKSPEFHEAQRIEDKDDRFRVNSKDDLDEEEEEDGFEYRNLISIRAGKPKGKFENWLINHDQARRLSLSEQELEDIAKTHGTDIVRFTQKNLLRIYPKGTRLDSSNYDPMVGWMHGAQMVAFNMQGGGHYLRYMQGMFRANGGCGYVKKPDILLNVDSNNEVFDPRASRPIQKILQVLVYMGEGWRSDFGPTHFDLYSPPDFRVEVRIHGVPADTDAKQTKTIEDNWVPVWNEEFRFPLRVPELALLYIKVIERDFSGKHDFGGQTCLPVSELREGIRAVRLRDRKGEPYKCVRLLIQFHFANNVA
;
A
#
# COMPACT_ATOMS: atom_id res chain seq x y z
N MET A 1 -47.49 -17.98 33.29
CA MET A 1 -48.34 -16.99 32.58
C MET A 1 -47.60 -16.55 31.34
N ALA A 2 -48.22 -16.68 30.18
CA ALA A 2 -47.61 -16.41 28.88
C ALA A 2 -47.27 -14.92 28.72
N THR A 3 -45.99 -14.59 28.63
CA THR A 3 -45.52 -13.25 28.28
C THR A 3 -45.58 -13.07 26.77
N THR A 4 -46.50 -12.22 26.36
CA THR A 4 -46.80 -11.86 24.97
C THR A 4 -45.62 -11.15 24.32
N THR A 5 -44.92 -11.83 23.40
CA THR A 5 -43.99 -11.23 22.44
C THR A 5 -44.79 -10.30 21.51
N ARG A 6 -44.79 -9.00 21.80
CA ARG A 6 -45.24 -7.99 20.83
C ARG A 6 -44.24 -7.92 19.69
N ASN A 7 -44.50 -8.71 18.64
CA ASN A 7 -43.94 -8.51 17.31
C ASN A 7 -44.39 -7.13 16.80
N LEU A 8 -43.58 -6.10 17.05
CA LEU A 8 -43.59 -4.88 16.26
C LEU A 8 -43.11 -5.24 14.86
N SER A 9 -44.06 -5.64 14.01
CA SER A 9 -43.90 -5.75 12.56
C SER A 9 -43.41 -4.41 12.02
N ARG A 10 -42.08 -4.24 11.96
CA ARG A 10 -41.43 -3.13 11.28
C ARG A 10 -41.83 -3.27 9.82
N LYS A 11 -42.66 -2.36 9.31
CA LYS A 11 -43.20 -2.37 7.95
C LYS A 11 -42.04 -2.54 6.95
N MET A 12 -41.81 -3.76 6.48
CA MET A 12 -40.68 -4.06 5.59
C MET A 12 -40.89 -3.31 4.28
N SER A 13 -39.92 -2.47 3.90
CA SER A 13 -39.96 -1.78 2.62
C SER A 13 -39.87 -2.76 1.46
N ARG A 14 -40.53 -2.46 0.33
CA ARG A 14 -40.54 -3.31 -0.88
C ARG A 14 -39.83 -2.59 -2.01
N GLN A 15 -38.97 -3.29 -2.74
CA GLN A 15 -38.35 -2.81 -3.97
C GLN A 15 -39.08 -3.40 -5.17
N HIS A 16 -39.30 -2.59 -6.20
CA HIS A 16 -39.96 -3.01 -7.43
C HIS A 16 -39.01 -2.86 -8.60
N PHE A 17 -38.92 -3.89 -9.43
CA PHE A 17 -38.12 -3.90 -10.66
C PHE A 17 -39.06 -4.07 -11.85
N LYS A 18 -38.90 -3.23 -12.87
CA LYS A 18 -39.73 -3.27 -14.07
C LYS A 18 -39.09 -4.22 -15.08
N VAL A 19 -39.72 -5.37 -15.31
CA VAL A 19 -39.21 -6.39 -16.25
C VAL A 19 -39.70 -6.11 -17.67
N CYS A 20 -40.94 -5.63 -17.82
CA CYS A 20 -41.45 -5.10 -19.09
C CYS A 20 -42.54 -4.04 -18.84
N PHE A 21 -43.21 -3.58 -19.91
CA PHE A 21 -44.22 -2.51 -19.81
C PHE A 21 -45.34 -2.78 -18.79
N CYS A 22 -45.69 -4.06 -18.56
CA CYS A 22 -46.80 -4.47 -17.69
C CYS A 22 -46.39 -5.31 -16.47
N PHE A 23 -45.16 -5.85 -16.42
CA PHE A 23 -44.73 -6.76 -15.34
C PHE A 23 -43.71 -6.10 -14.41
N LYS A 24 -43.98 -6.18 -13.10
CA LYS A 24 -43.10 -5.75 -12.03
C LYS A 24 -42.77 -6.93 -11.13
N ARG A 25 -41.49 -7.18 -10.87
CA ARG A 25 -41.04 -8.07 -9.79
C ARG A 25 -40.93 -7.26 -8.50
N MET A 26 -41.27 -7.88 -7.38
CA MET A 26 -41.26 -7.24 -6.06
C MET A 26 -40.43 -8.07 -5.10
N PHE A 27 -39.49 -7.41 -4.44
CA PHE A 27 -38.57 -8.00 -3.48
C PHE A 27 -38.71 -7.32 -2.13
N ARG A 28 -38.52 -8.11 -1.07
CA ARG A 28 -38.46 -7.59 0.30
C ARG A 28 -37.08 -6.99 0.52
N LEU A 29 -37.07 -5.75 1.02
CA LEU A 29 -35.82 -5.10 1.40
C LEU A 29 -35.57 -5.39 2.86
N HIS A 30 -34.53 -6.18 3.10
CA HIS A 30 -34.00 -6.41 4.43
C HIS A 30 -33.19 -5.18 4.86
N VAL A 31 -33.32 -4.85 6.15
CA VAL A 31 -32.35 -3.98 6.81
C VAL A 31 -31.36 -4.89 7.50
N ALA A 32 -30.11 -4.45 7.64
CA ALA A 32 -29.15 -5.21 8.43
C ALA A 32 -29.66 -5.40 9.85
N GLU A 33 -29.69 -6.66 10.24
CA GLU A 33 -29.99 -7.15 11.57
C GLU A 33 -28.77 -7.94 12.04
N PRO A 34 -28.48 -7.95 13.35
CA PRO A 34 -27.35 -8.72 13.86
C PRO A 34 -27.53 -10.21 13.52
N PRO A 35 -26.53 -10.86 12.91
CA PRO A 35 -26.50 -12.32 12.79
C PRO A 35 -26.70 -13.00 14.15
N GLU A 36 -27.29 -14.18 14.18
CA GLU A 36 -27.61 -14.89 15.44
C GLU A 36 -26.36 -15.08 16.31
N GLU A 37 -25.22 -15.38 15.69
CA GLU A 37 -23.93 -15.56 16.36
C GLU A 37 -23.45 -14.27 17.03
N ILE A 38 -23.69 -13.10 16.44
CA ILE A 38 -23.38 -11.80 17.05
C ILE A 38 -24.28 -11.54 18.26
N GLY A 39 -25.54 -12.00 18.19
CA GLY A 39 -26.46 -11.96 19.33
C GLY A 39 -25.94 -12.78 20.50
N VAL A 40 -25.46 -14.02 20.25
CA VAL A 40 -24.88 -14.89 21.29
C VAL A 40 -23.70 -14.20 21.99
N ILE A 41 -22.76 -13.64 21.21
CA ILE A 41 -21.60 -12.94 21.74
C ILE A 41 -22.03 -11.73 22.58
N PHE A 42 -22.99 -10.94 22.10
CA PHE A 42 -23.51 -9.80 22.88
C PHE A 42 -24.07 -10.22 24.25
N TYR A 43 -24.81 -11.33 24.31
CA TYR A 43 -25.40 -11.81 25.57
C TYR A 43 -24.38 -12.44 26.53
N GLU A 44 -23.22 -12.88 26.04
CA GLU A 44 -22.11 -13.35 26.88
C GLU A 44 -21.48 -12.20 27.67
N TYR A 45 -21.39 -11.01 27.07
CA TYR A 45 -20.82 -9.79 27.66
C TYR A 45 -21.90 -8.77 28.02
N SER A 46 -23.10 -9.19 28.42
CA SER A 46 -24.12 -8.24 28.87
C SER A 46 -24.99 -8.78 30.01
N GLU A 47 -25.42 -7.89 30.89
CA GLU A 47 -26.34 -8.21 31.96
C GLU A 47 -27.76 -7.75 31.60
N ASN A 48 -28.72 -8.67 31.68
CA ASN A 48 -30.14 -8.39 31.40
C ASN A 48 -30.37 -7.71 30.03
N GLY A 49 -29.56 -8.07 29.02
CA GLY A 49 -29.64 -7.53 27.66
C GLY A 49 -29.12 -6.10 27.50
N THR A 50 -28.28 -5.65 28.42
CA THR A 50 -27.62 -4.34 28.38
C THR A 50 -26.13 -4.50 28.69
N MET A 51 -25.27 -4.06 27.78
CA MET A 51 -23.81 -4.06 27.94
C MET A 51 -23.37 -2.72 28.54
N SER A 52 -22.78 -2.78 29.74
CA SER A 52 -22.19 -1.63 30.42
C SER A 52 -20.89 -1.16 29.74
N MET A 53 -20.29 -0.07 30.22
CA MET A 53 -18.99 0.37 29.72
C MET A 53 -17.88 -0.60 30.12
N ASP A 54 -17.98 -1.18 31.32
CA ASP A 54 -17.02 -2.16 31.82
C ASP A 54 -17.14 -3.47 31.01
N ASP A 55 -18.38 -3.91 30.72
CA ASP A 55 -18.65 -5.09 29.90
C ASP A 55 -18.11 -4.90 28.47
N LEU A 56 -18.23 -3.68 27.89
CA LEU A 56 -17.66 -3.36 26.60
C LEU A 56 -16.12 -3.42 26.65
N CYS A 57 -15.49 -2.87 27.69
CA CYS A 57 -14.05 -2.99 27.87
C CYS A 57 -13.61 -4.47 27.97
N GLU A 58 -14.38 -5.29 28.68
CA GLU A 58 -14.13 -6.73 28.78
C GLU A 58 -14.23 -7.40 27.41
N PHE A 59 -15.27 -7.10 26.62
CA PHE A 59 -15.41 -7.58 25.24
C PHE A 59 -14.23 -7.15 24.35
N LEU A 60 -13.80 -5.89 24.44
CA LEU A 60 -12.69 -5.37 23.64
C LEU A 60 -11.39 -6.11 23.95
N VAL A 61 -11.13 -6.43 25.22
CA VAL A 61 -9.92 -7.15 25.63
C VAL A 61 -10.02 -8.64 25.31
N GLN A 62 -11.07 -9.31 25.76
CA GLN A 62 -11.18 -10.76 25.70
C GLN A 62 -11.56 -11.30 24.32
N TYR A 63 -12.45 -10.61 23.60
CA TYR A 63 -12.94 -11.06 22.29
C TYR A 63 -12.26 -10.35 21.12
N GLN A 64 -12.01 -9.04 21.23
CA GLN A 64 -11.38 -8.26 20.16
C GLN A 64 -9.85 -8.24 20.22
N GLY A 65 -9.24 -8.83 21.26
CA GLY A 65 -7.78 -8.91 21.40
C GLY A 65 -7.12 -7.55 21.62
N GLU A 66 -7.85 -6.55 22.11
CA GLU A 66 -7.27 -5.24 22.44
C GLU A 66 -6.40 -5.31 23.70
N LYS A 67 -5.35 -4.49 23.74
CA LYS A 67 -4.50 -4.40 24.93
C LYS A 67 -5.28 -3.72 26.05
N GLY A 68 -5.36 -4.32 27.23
CA GLY A 68 -5.99 -3.67 28.39
C GLY A 68 -5.32 -2.33 28.77
N GLY A 69 -6.05 -1.49 29.50
CA GLY A 69 -5.54 -0.22 30.05
C GLY A 69 -6.21 1.03 29.47
N ASP A 70 -5.57 2.19 29.66
CA ASP A 70 -6.15 3.51 29.39
C ASP A 70 -6.55 3.74 27.92
N ALA A 71 -5.78 3.19 26.97
CA ALA A 71 -6.10 3.29 25.54
C ALA A 71 -7.44 2.62 25.20
N THR A 72 -7.69 1.41 25.73
CA THR A 72 -8.93 0.67 25.51
C THR A 72 -10.11 1.32 26.22
N ASN A 73 -9.90 1.87 27.42
CA ASN A 73 -10.94 2.64 28.11
C ASN A 73 -11.36 3.88 27.31
N LYS A 74 -10.39 4.62 26.74
CA LYS A 74 -10.65 5.75 25.84
C LYS A 74 -11.37 5.31 24.56
N HIS A 75 -11.03 4.15 24.02
CA HIS A 75 -11.70 3.58 22.86
C HIS A 75 -13.16 3.24 23.17
N ALA A 76 -13.43 2.53 24.27
CA ALA A 76 -14.77 2.21 24.76
C ALA A 76 -15.61 3.48 24.98
N GLN A 77 -15.05 4.52 25.61
CA GLN A 77 -15.73 5.80 25.81
C GLN A 77 -16.09 6.46 24.48
N SER A 78 -15.16 6.46 23.51
CA SER A 78 -15.41 7.01 22.17
C SER A 78 -16.53 6.28 21.44
N ILE A 79 -16.60 4.96 21.58
CA ILE A 79 -17.70 4.14 21.04
C ILE A 79 -19.03 4.57 21.67
N PHE A 80 -19.10 4.67 23.00
CA PHE A 80 -20.31 5.10 23.71
C PHE A 80 -20.75 6.50 23.26
N ASP A 81 -19.81 7.44 23.17
CA ASP A 81 -20.09 8.82 22.77
C ASP A 81 -20.62 8.90 21.35
N SER A 82 -20.06 8.10 20.42
CA SER A 82 -20.50 8.08 19.03
C SER A 82 -21.97 7.64 18.86
N LEU A 83 -22.49 6.88 19.83
CA LEU A 83 -23.85 6.35 19.79
C LEU A 83 -24.87 7.23 20.53
N LYS A 84 -24.44 8.23 21.32
CA LYS A 84 -25.32 9.06 22.17
C LYS A 84 -26.40 9.82 21.39
N HIS A 85 -26.08 10.26 20.18
CA HIS A 85 -27.00 11.06 19.33
C HIS A 85 -28.21 10.28 18.80
N LEU A 86 -28.24 8.96 18.96
CA LEU A 86 -29.29 8.12 18.36
C LEU A 86 -30.55 7.97 19.23
N ASN A 87 -30.68 8.69 20.36
CA ASN A 87 -31.83 8.61 21.29
C ASN A 87 -32.16 7.19 21.80
N ILE A 88 -31.23 6.23 21.65
CA ILE A 88 -31.36 4.84 22.11
C ILE A 88 -30.91 4.69 23.58
N PHE A 89 -30.32 5.73 24.15
CA PHE A 89 -29.97 5.83 25.56
C PHE A 89 -31.20 6.16 26.41
N GLN A 90 -32.11 5.20 26.59
CA GLN A 90 -33.08 5.27 27.69
C GLN A 90 -32.51 4.69 29.00
N ARG A 91 -31.40 3.93 28.96
CA ARG A 91 -30.73 3.35 30.13
C ARG A 91 -29.21 3.28 29.90
N ARG A 92 -28.41 3.21 30.97
CA ARG A 92 -26.94 3.44 31.04
C ARG A 92 -26.06 2.38 30.33
N GLY A 93 -26.41 1.87 29.14
CA GLY A 93 -25.62 0.86 28.44
C GLY A 93 -26.03 0.61 26.99
N LEU A 94 -25.31 -0.25 26.28
CA LEU A 94 -25.55 -0.64 24.89
C LEU A 94 -26.52 -1.82 24.82
N HIS A 95 -27.57 -1.71 24.01
CA HIS A 95 -28.37 -2.86 23.58
C HIS A 95 -27.78 -3.50 22.31
N VAL A 96 -28.22 -4.71 21.96
CA VAL A 96 -27.70 -5.49 20.83
C VAL A 96 -27.65 -4.70 19.51
N ASP A 97 -28.68 -3.90 19.21
CA ASP A 97 -28.70 -3.06 18.00
C ASP A 97 -27.64 -1.97 18.00
N ALA A 98 -27.33 -1.40 19.17
CA ALA A 98 -26.31 -0.36 19.31
C ALA A 98 -24.90 -0.97 19.23
N PHE A 99 -24.70 -2.13 19.85
CA PHE A 99 -23.49 -2.93 19.73
C PHE A 99 -23.21 -3.35 18.28
N PHE A 100 -24.21 -3.85 17.57
CA PHE A 100 -24.09 -4.22 16.16
C PHE A 100 -23.73 -3.03 15.25
N ARG A 101 -24.29 -1.83 15.52
CA ARG A 101 -23.89 -0.61 14.81
C ARG A 101 -22.46 -0.20 15.09
N TYR A 102 -22.00 -0.36 16.33
CA TYR A 102 -20.58 -0.18 16.67
C TYR A 102 -19.72 -1.14 15.85
N LEU A 103 -20.09 -2.44 15.80
CA LEU A 103 -19.32 -3.45 15.09
C LEU A 103 -19.17 -3.13 13.60
N LEU A 104 -20.17 -2.47 13.00
CA LEU A 104 -20.15 -2.02 11.61
C LEU A 104 -19.51 -0.62 11.43
N SER A 105 -19.12 0.09 12.48
CA SER A 105 -18.64 1.47 12.39
C SER A 105 -17.15 1.57 12.02
N ASP A 106 -16.70 2.77 11.62
CA ASP A 106 -15.28 3.05 11.34
C ASP A 106 -14.40 2.94 12.61
N PHE A 107 -14.99 2.97 13.82
CA PHE A 107 -14.26 2.71 15.08
C PHE A 107 -13.79 1.25 15.20
N ASN A 108 -14.41 0.33 14.46
CA ASN A 108 -14.09 -1.09 14.49
C ASN A 108 -13.29 -1.56 13.25
N GLY A 109 -12.40 -0.71 12.75
CA GLY A 109 -11.57 -1.01 11.57
C GLY A 109 -10.58 -2.16 11.79
N PRO A 110 -10.15 -2.84 10.71
CA PRO A 110 -9.38 -4.10 10.80
C PRO A 110 -7.87 -3.92 10.96
N LEU A 111 -7.34 -2.69 10.86
CA LEU A 111 -5.90 -2.42 10.91
C LEU A 111 -5.52 -1.65 12.16
N ALA A 112 -4.29 -1.86 12.63
CA ALA A 112 -3.67 -1.06 13.67
C ALA A 112 -3.31 0.36 13.18
N GLU A 113 -3.13 1.28 14.12
CA GLU A 113 -2.60 2.63 13.87
C GLU A 113 -1.06 2.61 13.71
N VAL A 114 -0.43 3.79 13.54
CA VAL A 114 1.04 3.90 13.44
C VAL A 114 1.68 3.40 14.74
N HIS A 115 2.58 2.42 14.62
CA HIS A 115 3.16 1.74 15.79
C HIS A 115 4.56 1.16 15.60
N HIS A 116 5.07 1.09 14.37
CA HIS A 116 6.42 0.59 14.13
C HIS A 116 7.45 1.54 14.74
N ASP A 117 8.55 0.99 15.23
CA ASP A 117 9.71 1.80 15.59
C ASP A 117 10.30 2.42 14.33
N MET A 118 10.41 3.75 14.32
CA MET A 118 10.82 4.58 13.18
C MET A 118 12.27 5.07 13.30
N ASN A 119 13.02 4.58 14.29
CA ASN A 119 14.40 4.98 14.58
C ASN A 119 15.47 4.08 13.93
N PHE A 120 15.08 3.07 13.14
CA PHE A 120 16.04 2.26 12.39
C PHE A 120 16.46 2.94 11.08
N PRO A 121 17.59 2.56 10.46
CA PRO A 121 18.00 3.08 9.16
C PRO A 121 16.93 2.92 8.08
N LEU A 122 16.86 3.84 7.10
CA LEU A 122 15.92 3.74 5.97
C LEU A 122 15.92 2.37 5.26
N ALA A 123 17.07 1.70 5.20
CA ALA A 123 17.18 0.36 4.60
C ALA A 123 16.32 -0.71 5.30
N HIS A 124 15.88 -0.46 6.54
CA HIS A 124 15.06 -1.38 7.33
C HIS A 124 13.56 -1.22 7.07
N TYR A 125 13.15 -0.35 6.13
CA TYR A 125 11.74 -0.14 5.81
C TYR A 125 11.47 -0.41 4.33
N PHE A 126 10.30 -0.97 4.03
CA PHE A 126 9.70 -0.83 2.72
C PHE A 126 9.17 0.59 2.56
N LEU A 127 9.41 1.18 1.38
CA LEU A 127 9.11 2.56 1.04
C LEU A 127 8.05 2.62 -0.06
N TYR A 128 6.98 3.37 0.16
CA TYR A 128 5.92 3.52 -0.84
C TYR A 128 6.46 4.30 -2.04
N THR A 129 6.72 3.60 -3.15
CA THR A 129 7.49 4.13 -4.28
C THR A 129 6.68 4.24 -5.57
N GLY A 130 6.65 5.42 -6.18
CA GLY A 130 6.10 5.66 -7.50
C GLY A 130 7.15 5.55 -8.61
N HIS A 131 6.75 5.06 -9.77
CA HIS A 131 7.53 5.02 -11.02
C HIS A 131 6.97 6.05 -12.01
N ASN A 132 7.82 6.81 -12.68
CA ASN A 132 7.46 7.86 -13.64
C ASN A 132 6.27 8.71 -13.17
N SER A 133 6.43 9.30 -11.97
CA SER A 133 5.33 9.82 -11.15
C SER A 133 4.61 11.03 -11.77
N TYR A 134 5.11 11.55 -12.89
CA TYR A 134 4.56 12.65 -13.66
C TYR A 134 3.56 12.20 -14.74
N LEU A 135 3.53 10.91 -15.10
CA LEU A 135 2.67 10.39 -16.16
C LEU A 135 1.21 10.24 -15.72
N THR A 136 0.29 10.63 -16.59
CA THR A 136 -1.16 10.54 -16.34
C THR A 136 -1.79 9.25 -16.86
N GLY A 137 -1.07 8.49 -17.69
CA GLY A 137 -1.52 7.23 -18.27
C GLY A 137 -0.35 6.36 -18.73
N ASN A 138 -0.39 5.93 -19.99
CA ASN A 138 0.59 5.04 -20.61
C ASN A 138 2.00 5.66 -20.73
N GLN A 139 3.03 4.83 -20.95
CA GLN A 139 4.43 5.24 -21.02
C GLN A 139 4.81 5.88 -22.37
N PHE A 140 3.97 5.82 -23.40
CA PHE A 140 4.37 6.17 -24.77
C PHE A 140 3.83 7.52 -25.25
N SER A 141 2.57 7.86 -24.97
CA SER A 141 1.89 9.03 -25.54
C SER A 141 1.00 9.77 -24.55
N SER A 142 0.96 9.35 -23.28
CA SER A 142 0.13 10.02 -22.30
C SER A 142 0.67 11.40 -21.91
N PRO A 143 -0.18 12.32 -21.46
CA PRO A 143 0.28 13.59 -20.92
C PRO A 143 1.11 13.41 -19.64
N SER A 144 2.07 14.31 -19.45
CA SER A 144 2.77 14.53 -18.17
C SER A 144 2.19 15.75 -17.44
N SER A 145 1.99 15.65 -16.13
CA SER A 145 1.51 16.76 -15.32
C SER A 145 1.88 16.60 -13.84
N VAL A 146 1.61 17.63 -13.03
CA VAL A 146 1.79 17.57 -11.57
C VAL A 146 0.68 16.79 -10.85
N SER A 147 -0.45 16.51 -11.51
CA SER A 147 -1.64 15.90 -10.88
C SER A 147 -1.37 14.49 -10.34
N PRO A 148 -0.71 13.57 -11.07
CA PRO A 148 -0.36 12.25 -10.54
C PRO A 148 0.61 12.32 -9.35
N ILE A 149 1.55 13.26 -9.33
CA ILE A 149 2.47 13.51 -8.19
C ILE A 149 1.67 13.89 -6.94
N ILE A 150 0.77 14.87 -7.06
CA ILE A 150 -0.08 15.32 -5.94
C ILE A 150 -0.95 14.16 -5.43
N LYS A 151 -1.55 13.38 -6.35
CA LYS A 151 -2.38 12.21 -5.99
C LYS A 151 -1.55 11.14 -5.28
N ALA A 152 -0.32 10.88 -5.74
CA ALA A 152 0.61 9.93 -5.13
C ALA A 152 0.94 10.34 -3.69
N LEU A 153 1.34 11.60 -3.48
CA LEU A 153 1.67 12.13 -2.15
C LEU A 153 0.48 12.09 -1.19
N LYS A 154 -0.72 12.48 -1.64
CA LYS A 154 -1.95 12.39 -0.85
C LYS A 154 -2.33 10.95 -0.46
N LYS A 155 -1.92 9.96 -1.27
CA LYS A 155 -2.08 8.53 -0.99
C LYS A 155 -0.98 7.93 -0.09
N GLY A 156 -0.01 8.74 0.32
CA GLY A 156 1.09 8.30 1.20
C GLY A 156 2.34 7.83 0.47
N VAL A 157 2.44 7.95 -0.87
CA VAL A 157 3.69 7.66 -1.62
C VAL A 157 4.82 8.55 -1.09
N ARG A 158 5.99 7.97 -0.81
CA ARG A 158 7.17 8.63 -0.21
C ARG A 158 8.33 8.78 -1.18
N VAL A 159 8.34 8.05 -2.29
CA VAL A 159 9.37 8.18 -3.33
C VAL A 159 8.71 8.61 -4.64
N ILE A 160 9.17 9.74 -5.18
CA ILE A 160 8.65 10.36 -6.42
C ILE A 160 9.77 10.39 -7.46
N GLU A 161 9.49 9.87 -8.65
CA GLU A 161 10.44 9.87 -9.78
C GLU A 161 10.16 11.00 -10.76
N LEU A 162 11.22 11.70 -11.17
CA LEU A 162 11.22 12.78 -12.16
C LEU A 162 12.37 12.59 -13.14
N ASP A 163 12.05 12.47 -14.42
CA ASP A 163 13.04 12.29 -15.49
C ASP A 163 13.37 13.66 -16.08
N LEU A 164 14.60 14.12 -15.84
CA LEU A 164 15.01 15.48 -16.15
C LEU A 164 15.60 15.54 -17.55
N TRP A 165 15.04 16.41 -18.38
CA TRP A 165 15.51 16.64 -19.75
C TRP A 165 15.60 18.14 -20.06
N PRO A 166 16.55 18.56 -20.92
CA PRO A 166 16.56 19.91 -21.45
C PRO A 166 15.28 20.21 -22.23
N ASN A 167 14.79 21.45 -22.15
CA ASN A 167 13.78 21.92 -23.09
C ASN A 167 14.39 22.08 -24.50
N SER A 168 13.55 22.37 -25.50
CA SER A 168 14.00 22.52 -26.89
C SER A 168 15.01 23.66 -27.12
N ARG A 169 15.10 24.62 -26.19
CA ARG A 169 16.06 25.74 -26.23
C ARG A 169 17.35 25.47 -25.45
N TYR A 170 17.44 24.35 -24.74
CA TYR A 170 18.54 24.00 -23.85
C TYR A 170 18.82 25.04 -22.74
N ASP A 171 17.82 25.87 -22.41
CA ASP A 171 17.94 26.94 -21.41
C ASP A 171 17.11 26.67 -20.14
N ASP A 172 16.30 25.61 -20.12
CA ASP A 172 15.45 25.22 -18.98
C ASP A 172 15.21 23.72 -18.92
N VAL A 173 14.70 23.22 -17.78
CA VAL A 173 14.48 21.78 -17.53
C VAL A 173 13.00 21.42 -17.52
N GLN A 174 12.68 20.33 -18.20
CA GLN A 174 11.37 19.72 -18.26
C GLN A 174 11.41 18.27 -17.77
N VAL A 175 10.26 17.78 -17.34
CA VAL A 175 10.05 16.40 -16.90
C VAL A 175 9.17 15.69 -17.92
N HIS A 176 9.67 14.60 -18.50
CA HIS A 176 8.95 13.74 -19.43
C HIS A 176 9.68 12.41 -19.65
N HIS A 177 9.01 11.44 -20.27
CA HIS A 177 9.61 10.16 -20.58
C HIS A 177 10.35 10.26 -21.92
N GLY A 178 11.69 10.30 -21.86
CA GLY A 178 12.55 10.50 -23.03
C GLY A 178 12.37 9.43 -24.12
N GLY A 179 12.54 9.80 -25.38
CA GLY A 179 12.39 8.88 -26.51
C GLY A 179 10.94 8.45 -26.80
N THR A 180 9.95 9.14 -26.23
CA THR A 180 8.51 8.85 -26.41
C THR A 180 7.73 10.07 -26.89
N LEU A 181 6.43 9.89 -27.12
CA LEU A 181 5.46 10.96 -27.47
C LEU A 181 4.74 11.54 -26.25
N THR A 182 5.20 11.24 -25.03
CA THR A 182 4.62 11.82 -23.83
C THR A 182 4.82 13.33 -23.82
N SER A 183 3.83 14.08 -23.35
CA SER A 183 4.01 15.53 -23.18
C SER A 183 4.99 15.81 -22.05
N SER A 184 5.47 17.05 -21.94
CA SER A 184 6.34 17.46 -20.85
C SER A 184 5.67 18.38 -19.85
N VAL A 185 6.23 18.46 -18.64
CA VAL A 185 5.85 19.41 -17.59
C VAL A 185 7.09 20.11 -17.04
N LYS A 186 6.99 21.39 -16.66
CA LYS A 186 8.15 22.13 -16.13
C LYS A 186 8.60 21.54 -14.80
N LEU A 187 9.91 21.34 -14.61
CA LEU A 187 10.48 20.83 -13.35
C LEU A 187 10.05 21.68 -12.14
N LYS A 188 10.11 23.02 -12.27
CA LYS A 188 9.68 23.95 -11.21
C LYS A 188 8.26 23.69 -10.72
N ALA A 189 7.35 23.32 -11.63
CA ALA A 189 5.97 23.01 -11.26
C ALA A 189 5.88 21.71 -10.44
N CYS A 190 6.64 20.67 -10.82
CA CYS A 190 6.74 19.42 -10.08
C CYS A 190 7.33 19.64 -8.68
N LEU A 191 8.44 20.39 -8.57
CA LEU A 191 9.08 20.66 -7.28
C LEU A 191 8.17 21.45 -6.32
N ASN A 192 7.46 22.48 -6.82
CA ASN A 192 6.47 23.20 -6.00
C ASN A 192 5.32 22.29 -5.55
N ALA A 193 4.80 21.44 -6.45
CA ALA A 193 3.79 20.46 -6.06
C ALA A 193 4.30 19.47 -5.00
N ILE A 194 5.57 19.07 -5.07
CA ILE A 194 6.15 18.23 -4.02
C ILE A 194 6.28 19.02 -2.71
N LYS A 195 6.77 20.26 -2.74
CA LYS A 195 6.86 21.13 -1.55
C LYS A 195 5.52 21.24 -0.82
N ASP A 196 4.45 21.50 -1.55
CA ASP A 196 3.13 21.77 -0.99
C ASP A 196 2.46 20.52 -0.40
N TYR A 197 2.79 19.33 -0.91
CA TYR A 197 2.09 18.09 -0.58
C TYR A 197 2.97 17.00 0.04
N ALA A 198 4.29 17.20 0.15
CA ALA A 198 5.24 16.20 0.65
C ALA A 198 4.77 15.59 1.97
N PHE A 199 4.30 16.44 2.89
CA PHE A 199 3.95 16.03 4.25
C PHE A 199 2.45 16.13 4.56
N SER A 200 1.57 16.16 3.54
CA SER A 200 0.13 16.31 3.75
C SER A 200 -0.55 15.12 4.43
N THR A 201 0.04 13.93 4.29
CA THR A 201 -0.53 12.65 4.78
C THR A 201 0.42 11.92 5.74
N SER A 202 1.70 12.29 5.77
CA SER A 202 2.73 11.64 6.59
C SER A 202 3.85 12.63 6.90
N PRO A 203 4.37 12.68 8.14
CA PRO A 203 5.50 13.54 8.50
C PRO A 203 6.86 12.97 8.07
N TYR A 204 6.92 11.70 7.69
CA TYR A 204 8.15 11.01 7.32
C TYR A 204 8.69 11.49 5.97
N PRO A 205 10.01 11.32 5.71
CA PRO A 205 10.69 11.93 4.57
C PRO A 205 10.05 11.62 3.20
N VAL A 206 10.32 12.50 2.24
CA VAL A 206 10.06 12.26 0.82
C VAL A 206 11.36 12.19 0.06
N ILE A 207 11.55 11.14 -0.75
CA ILE A 207 12.71 10.98 -1.62
C ILE A 207 12.30 11.33 -3.05
N ILE A 208 13.04 12.24 -3.68
CA ILE A 208 12.88 12.54 -5.10
C ILE A 208 13.99 11.83 -5.86
N THR A 209 13.63 10.92 -6.76
CA THR A 209 14.59 10.26 -7.64
C THR A 209 14.68 11.01 -8.96
N PHE A 210 15.83 11.64 -9.23
CA PHE A 210 16.08 12.25 -10.54
C PHE A 210 16.72 11.24 -11.49
N GLU A 211 16.08 11.00 -12.62
CA GLU A 211 16.74 10.42 -13.78
C GLU A 211 17.32 11.55 -14.63
N ASP A 212 18.62 11.79 -14.45
CA ASP A 212 19.31 12.96 -14.98
C ASP A 212 19.79 12.75 -16.43
N HIS A 213 19.23 13.52 -17.36
CA HIS A 213 19.69 13.63 -18.75
C HIS A 213 20.07 15.07 -19.15
N ILE A 214 20.37 15.93 -18.16
CA ILE A 214 20.67 17.36 -18.38
C ILE A 214 22.18 17.65 -18.44
N THR A 215 22.54 18.83 -18.94
CA THR A 215 23.94 19.30 -19.05
C THR A 215 24.41 19.95 -17.73
N PRO A 216 25.74 20.05 -17.47
CA PRO A 216 26.24 20.68 -16.25
C PRO A 216 25.69 22.10 -15.96
N PRO A 217 25.57 23.02 -16.94
CA PRO A 217 24.94 24.33 -16.68
C PRO A 217 23.46 24.23 -16.26
N LEU A 218 22.74 23.22 -16.76
CA LEU A 218 21.37 22.95 -16.33
C LEU A 218 21.34 22.26 -14.95
N GLN A 219 22.34 21.45 -14.60
CA GLN A 219 22.48 20.85 -13.27
C GLN A 219 22.63 21.96 -12.21
N ASP A 220 23.45 22.97 -12.46
CA ASP A 220 23.58 24.14 -11.58
C ASP A 220 22.26 24.91 -11.46
N LYS A 221 21.55 25.08 -12.57
CA LYS A 221 20.22 25.68 -12.58
C LYS A 221 19.23 24.88 -11.73
N VAL A 222 19.26 23.54 -11.83
CA VAL A 222 18.44 22.66 -11.00
C VAL A 222 18.87 22.74 -9.54
N ALA A 223 20.16 22.80 -9.25
CA ALA A 223 20.68 22.91 -7.90
C ALA A 223 20.14 24.16 -7.20
N LYS A 224 20.25 25.31 -7.87
CA LYS A 224 19.65 26.57 -7.41
C LYS A 224 18.14 26.45 -7.23
N MET A 225 17.43 25.86 -8.20
CA MET A 225 15.98 25.72 -8.15
C MET A 225 15.51 24.86 -6.96
N VAL A 226 16.20 23.74 -6.70
CA VAL A 226 15.90 22.84 -5.58
C VAL A 226 16.19 23.54 -4.24
N ASN A 227 17.31 24.25 -4.13
CA ASN A 227 17.67 25.05 -2.96
C ASN A 227 16.63 26.14 -2.67
N ASP A 228 16.25 26.93 -3.68
CA ASP A 228 15.27 28.02 -3.54
C ASP A 228 13.88 27.51 -3.15
N ILE A 229 13.47 26.35 -3.69
CA ILE A 229 12.13 25.80 -3.44
C ILE A 229 12.06 25.12 -2.08
N PHE A 230 12.97 24.20 -1.78
CA PHE A 230 12.87 23.40 -0.56
C PHE A 230 13.50 24.06 0.66
N GLY A 231 14.53 24.90 0.49
CA GLY A 231 15.20 25.57 1.60
C GLY A 231 15.55 24.59 2.72
N ASP A 232 15.05 24.85 3.92
CA ASP A 232 15.27 24.02 5.10
C ASP A 232 14.64 22.62 4.99
N MET A 233 13.67 22.39 4.10
CA MET A 233 13.11 21.04 3.91
C MET A 233 14.15 20.10 3.27
N LEU A 234 15.14 20.61 2.55
CA LEU A 234 16.13 19.78 1.88
C LEU A 234 17.12 19.19 2.90
N PHE A 235 17.26 17.86 2.91
CA PHE A 235 18.29 17.18 3.70
C PHE A 235 19.58 17.02 2.90
N ARG A 236 20.68 17.46 3.51
CA ARG A 236 22.04 17.25 3.02
C ARG A 236 22.81 16.45 4.08
N PRO A 237 23.49 15.37 3.71
CA PRO A 237 24.25 14.59 4.67
C PRO A 237 25.49 15.37 5.14
N ASP A 238 25.79 15.34 6.44
CA ASP A 238 26.94 16.03 7.05
C ASP A 238 28.30 15.46 6.58
N SER A 239 28.31 14.23 6.09
CA SER A 239 29.47 13.59 5.47
C SER A 239 29.04 12.80 4.23
N GLN A 240 29.90 12.76 3.22
CA GLN A 240 29.64 11.99 1.99
C GLN A 240 29.69 10.46 2.21
N HIS A 241 30.06 10.00 3.41
CA HIS A 241 30.35 8.60 3.72
C HIS A 241 29.56 8.12 4.95
N THR A 242 28.26 7.93 4.77
CA THR A 242 27.43 7.33 5.81
C THR A 242 27.51 5.81 5.75
N LYS A 243 27.92 5.18 6.87
CA LYS A 243 27.91 3.72 7.00
C LYS A 243 26.50 3.15 6.89
N GLU A 244 25.50 3.90 7.33
CA GLU A 244 24.08 3.54 7.32
C GLU A 244 23.24 4.76 6.92
N PHE A 245 22.04 4.52 6.37
CA PHE A 245 21.12 5.62 6.11
C PHE A 245 20.51 6.15 7.41
N PRO A 246 20.24 7.47 7.54
CA PRO A 246 19.49 8.00 8.67
C PRO A 246 18.11 7.35 8.76
N SER A 247 17.48 7.43 9.93
CA SER A 247 16.16 6.87 10.16
C SER A 247 15.02 7.74 9.61
N PRO A 248 13.83 7.17 9.33
CA PRO A 248 12.65 7.98 9.04
C PRO A 248 12.34 9.03 10.11
N GLU A 249 12.59 8.72 11.39
CA GLU A 249 12.35 9.63 12.52
C GLU A 249 13.26 10.87 12.46
N GLU A 250 14.57 10.67 12.26
CA GLU A 250 15.55 11.77 12.13
C GLU A 250 15.29 12.66 10.92
N LEU A 251 14.67 12.09 9.87
CA LEU A 251 14.39 12.74 8.61
C LEU A 251 12.97 13.31 8.50
N LYS A 252 12.22 13.40 9.62
CA LYS A 252 10.87 13.98 9.61
C LYS A 252 10.86 15.39 9.00
N GLY A 253 9.91 15.64 8.12
CA GLY A 253 9.76 16.91 7.41
C GLY A 253 10.87 17.20 6.39
N ARG A 254 11.72 16.21 6.06
CA ARG A 254 12.81 16.39 5.10
C ARG A 254 12.56 15.78 3.73
N ILE A 255 13.14 16.41 2.71
CA ILE A 255 13.18 15.98 1.32
C ILE A 255 14.60 15.58 0.98
N LEU A 256 14.77 14.38 0.42
CA LEU A 256 16.06 13.84 0.00
C LEU A 256 16.12 13.78 -1.52
N ILE A 257 17.26 14.11 -2.11
CA ILE A 257 17.49 13.92 -3.55
C ILE A 257 18.31 12.66 -3.76
N SER A 258 17.85 11.83 -4.69
CA SER A 258 18.54 10.59 -5.06
C SER A 258 18.77 10.50 -6.56
N THR A 259 20.03 10.52 -6.96
CA THR A 259 20.43 10.45 -8.38
C THR A 259 21.82 9.85 -8.51
N LYS A 260 22.26 9.61 -9.76
CA LYS A 260 23.60 9.12 -10.06
C LYS A 260 24.60 10.25 -9.88
N SER A 261 25.83 9.94 -9.45
CA SER A 261 26.87 10.97 -9.38
C SER A 261 27.28 11.42 -10.79
N PRO A 262 27.49 12.73 -11.05
CA PRO A 262 27.94 13.25 -12.34
C PRO A 262 29.22 12.60 -12.88
N GLU A 263 30.15 12.18 -12.02
CA GLU A 263 31.38 11.43 -12.38
C GLU A 263 31.07 10.12 -13.14
N PHE A 264 29.91 9.49 -12.87
CA PHE A 264 29.47 8.31 -13.61
C PHE A 264 28.89 8.66 -15.00
N HIS A 265 28.38 9.88 -15.19
CA HIS A 265 27.85 10.33 -16.48
C HIS A 265 28.97 10.67 -17.46
N GLU A 266 30.09 11.22 -16.99
CA GLU A 266 31.29 11.47 -17.81
C GLU A 266 31.91 10.16 -18.30
N ALA A 267 32.11 9.18 -17.41
CA ALA A 267 32.59 7.85 -17.80
C ALA A 267 31.68 7.15 -18.83
N GLN A 268 30.35 7.32 -18.71
CA GLN A 268 29.39 6.72 -19.65
C GLN A 268 29.37 7.44 -21.00
N ARG A 269 29.55 8.78 -21.03
CA ARG A 269 29.69 9.54 -22.30
C ARG A 269 30.97 9.17 -23.05
N ILE A 270 32.01 8.75 -22.34
CA ILE A 270 33.27 8.29 -22.93
C ILE A 270 33.08 6.87 -23.52
N GLU A 271 32.45 5.95 -22.78
CA GLU A 271 32.14 4.59 -23.26
C GLU A 271 31.20 4.60 -24.49
N ASP A 272 30.13 5.43 -24.51
CA ASP A 272 29.21 5.55 -25.66
C ASP A 272 29.82 6.24 -26.89
N LYS A 273 30.99 6.87 -26.74
CA LYS A 273 31.80 7.46 -27.83
C LYS A 273 32.84 6.48 -28.37
N ASP A 274 33.37 5.59 -27.53
CA ASP A 274 34.40 4.61 -27.93
C ASP A 274 33.84 3.53 -28.88
N ASP A 275 32.53 3.28 -28.84
CA ASP A 275 31.84 2.41 -29.80
C ASP A 275 31.66 3.05 -31.21
N ARG A 276 31.99 4.34 -31.39
CA ARG A 276 31.80 5.06 -32.66
C ARG A 276 33.04 5.58 -33.37
N PHE A 277 34.22 5.66 -32.76
CA PHE A 277 35.44 6.08 -33.48
C PHE A 277 36.72 5.46 -32.92
N ARG A 278 37.18 4.35 -33.52
CA ARG A 278 38.60 3.97 -33.47
C ARG A 278 39.41 4.87 -34.40
N VAL A 279 39.96 5.97 -33.90
CA VAL A 279 41.19 6.56 -34.48
C VAL A 279 42.06 7.11 -33.34
N ASN A 280 43.31 6.62 -33.30
CA ASN A 280 44.40 7.08 -32.46
C ASN A 280 44.51 8.61 -32.41
N SER A 281 44.72 9.16 -31.22
CA SER A 281 45.87 10.03 -30.91
C SER A 281 46.01 10.10 -29.39
N LYS A 282 47.18 9.70 -28.88
CA LYS A 282 47.68 10.13 -27.57
C LYS A 282 47.95 11.62 -27.70
N ASP A 283 47.54 12.41 -26.72
CA ASP A 283 48.32 13.54 -26.18
C ASP A 283 47.63 14.06 -24.92
N ASP A 284 48.47 14.61 -24.05
CA ASP A 284 48.29 14.92 -22.63
C ASP A 284 47.03 15.73 -22.29
N LEU A 285 46.37 15.36 -21.20
CA LEU A 285 45.38 16.20 -20.52
C LEU A 285 45.86 16.42 -19.09
N ASP A 286 46.38 17.63 -18.87
CA ASP A 286 46.42 18.24 -17.54
C ASP A 286 44.97 18.32 -17.03
N GLU A 287 44.68 17.61 -15.93
CA GLU A 287 43.39 17.66 -15.23
C GLU A 287 43.30 18.96 -14.42
N GLU A 288 42.85 20.04 -15.05
CA GLU A 288 42.19 21.13 -14.32
C GLU A 288 40.76 20.67 -14.00
N GLU A 289 40.48 20.31 -12.73
CA GLU A 289 39.13 20.06 -12.24
C GLU A 289 38.29 21.34 -12.38
N GLU A 290 37.49 21.45 -13.45
CA GLU A 290 36.50 22.52 -13.59
C GLU A 290 35.43 22.42 -12.47
N GLU A 291 35.15 23.53 -11.79
CA GLU A 291 34.16 23.68 -10.69
C GLU A 291 32.67 23.43 -11.10
N ASP A 292 32.39 23.00 -12.33
CA ASP A 292 31.05 22.90 -12.90
C ASP A 292 30.26 21.71 -12.30
N GLY A 293 29.05 21.97 -11.76
CA GLY A 293 28.18 20.94 -11.18
C GLY A 293 28.41 20.57 -9.71
N PHE A 294 29.31 21.26 -8.98
CA PHE A 294 29.58 21.00 -7.55
C PHE A 294 28.32 21.14 -6.67
N GLU A 295 27.54 22.21 -6.89
CA GLU A 295 26.30 22.47 -6.15
C GLU A 295 25.25 21.37 -6.34
N TYR A 296 25.15 20.83 -7.56
CA TYR A 296 24.25 19.72 -7.85
C TYR A 296 24.69 18.42 -7.15
N ARG A 297 26.00 18.13 -7.10
CA ARG A 297 26.56 17.01 -6.33
C ARG A 297 26.21 17.10 -4.85
N ASN A 298 26.25 18.31 -4.28
CA ASN A 298 25.94 18.57 -2.87
C ASN A 298 24.45 18.40 -2.52
N LEU A 299 23.54 18.36 -3.50
CA LEU A 299 22.15 18.01 -3.25
C LEU A 299 21.94 16.51 -2.98
N ILE A 300 22.84 15.66 -3.47
CA ILE A 300 22.61 14.22 -3.55
C ILE A 300 22.75 13.58 -2.17
N SER A 301 21.62 13.39 -1.49
CA SER A 301 21.57 12.70 -0.20
C SER A 301 21.68 11.18 -0.33
N ILE A 302 21.22 10.61 -1.45
CA ILE A 302 21.28 9.15 -1.71
C ILE A 302 21.86 8.91 -3.10
N ARG A 303 23.13 8.50 -3.17
CA ARG A 303 23.81 8.19 -4.43
C ARG A 303 23.29 6.89 -5.04
N ALA A 304 22.76 6.99 -6.25
CA ALA A 304 22.34 5.84 -7.05
C ALA A 304 23.55 5.24 -7.79
N GLY A 305 23.89 4.00 -7.47
CA GLY A 305 24.87 3.22 -8.20
C GLY A 305 24.27 2.52 -9.41
N LYS A 306 25.08 2.28 -10.44
CA LYS A 306 24.81 1.26 -11.45
C LYS A 306 25.55 -0.03 -11.07
N PRO A 307 24.88 -1.18 -11.16
CA PRO A 307 25.60 -2.43 -11.10
C PRO A 307 26.57 -2.54 -12.30
N LYS A 308 27.88 -2.73 -12.05
CA LYS A 308 28.92 -2.88 -13.09
C LYS A 308 29.67 -4.21 -12.92
N GLY A 309 30.00 -4.88 -14.01
CA GLY A 309 30.72 -6.16 -14.00
C GLY A 309 29.84 -7.36 -13.64
N LYS A 310 30.45 -8.45 -13.17
CA LYS A 310 29.72 -9.67 -12.75
C LYS A 310 28.82 -9.40 -11.54
N PHE A 311 27.71 -10.12 -11.45
CA PHE A 311 26.68 -9.92 -10.43
C PHE A 311 27.21 -10.02 -9.00
N GLU A 312 28.16 -10.92 -8.76
CA GLU A 312 28.79 -11.12 -7.45
C GLU A 312 29.46 -9.83 -6.95
N ASN A 313 29.92 -8.96 -7.86
CA ASN A 313 30.50 -7.67 -7.51
C ASN A 313 29.45 -6.63 -7.08
N TRP A 314 28.19 -6.81 -7.47
CA TRP A 314 27.10 -5.88 -7.20
C TRP A 314 26.55 -6.00 -5.79
N LEU A 315 26.75 -7.14 -5.15
CA LEU A 315 26.27 -7.42 -3.81
C LEU A 315 27.36 -7.44 -2.74
N ILE A 316 28.62 -7.13 -3.13
CA ILE A 316 29.71 -7.00 -2.16
C ILE A 316 29.32 -5.94 -1.12
N ASN A 317 29.43 -6.32 0.15
CA ASN A 317 29.25 -5.40 1.26
C ASN A 317 30.38 -4.37 1.24
N HIS A 318 30.02 -3.12 0.93
CA HIS A 318 30.92 -1.99 1.08
C HIS A 318 30.78 -1.39 2.47
N ASP A 319 31.81 -0.67 2.91
CA ASP A 319 31.79 0.07 4.17
C ASP A 319 30.68 1.13 4.21
N GLN A 320 30.29 1.64 3.04
CA GLN A 320 29.27 2.67 2.86
C GLN A 320 27.96 2.07 2.36
N ALA A 321 26.84 2.60 2.88
CA ALA A 321 25.51 2.25 2.39
C ALA A 321 25.30 2.83 0.99
N ARG A 322 24.77 2.04 0.06
CA ARG A 322 24.48 2.46 -1.32
C ARG A 322 23.06 2.16 -1.75
N ARG A 323 22.64 2.78 -2.86
CA ARG A 323 21.38 2.47 -3.55
C ARG A 323 21.68 1.83 -4.90
N LEU A 324 21.07 0.69 -5.21
CA LEU A 324 21.07 0.11 -6.57
C LEU A 324 19.66 0.13 -7.15
N SER A 325 19.57 0.12 -8.48
CA SER A 325 18.31 -0.01 -9.22
C SER A 325 18.40 -1.19 -10.18
N LEU A 326 17.36 -2.03 -10.20
CA LEU A 326 17.20 -3.14 -11.14
C LEU A 326 15.78 -3.11 -11.73
N SER A 327 15.62 -3.53 -12.97
CA SER A 327 14.29 -3.82 -13.52
C SER A 327 13.72 -5.07 -12.85
N GLU A 328 12.39 -5.23 -12.91
CA GLU A 328 11.71 -6.45 -12.43
C GLU A 328 12.34 -7.72 -13.03
N GLN A 329 12.70 -7.71 -14.31
CA GLN A 329 13.21 -8.88 -15.03
C GLN A 329 14.62 -9.25 -14.57
N GLU A 330 15.49 -8.25 -14.39
CA GLU A 330 16.84 -8.47 -13.87
C GLU A 330 16.78 -9.07 -12.47
N LEU A 331 15.93 -8.54 -11.59
CA LEU A 331 15.76 -9.09 -10.25
C LEU A 331 15.23 -10.53 -10.30
N GLU A 332 14.20 -10.82 -11.11
CA GLU A 332 13.65 -12.17 -11.27
C GLU A 332 14.72 -13.18 -11.71
N ASP A 333 15.58 -12.79 -12.65
CA ASP A 333 16.61 -13.67 -13.18
C ASP A 333 17.73 -13.93 -12.17
N ILE A 334 18.16 -12.87 -11.48
CA ILE A 334 19.21 -12.94 -10.45
C ILE A 334 18.73 -13.72 -9.21
N ALA A 335 17.48 -13.50 -8.78
CA ALA A 335 16.90 -14.16 -7.60
C ALA A 335 16.86 -15.69 -7.72
N LYS A 336 16.90 -16.24 -8.94
CA LYS A 336 16.95 -17.70 -9.17
C LYS A 336 18.21 -18.34 -8.60
N THR A 337 19.35 -17.64 -8.62
CA THR A 337 20.64 -18.17 -8.17
C THR A 337 21.20 -17.45 -6.94
N HIS A 338 20.84 -16.19 -6.70
CA HIS A 338 21.43 -15.34 -5.65
C HIS A 338 20.41 -14.73 -4.68
N GLY A 339 19.27 -15.39 -4.44
CA GLY A 339 18.20 -14.85 -3.59
C GLY A 339 18.67 -14.43 -2.19
N THR A 340 19.46 -15.26 -1.51
CA THR A 340 20.01 -14.96 -0.17
C THR A 340 21.02 -13.83 -0.18
N ASP A 341 21.82 -13.71 -1.23
CA ASP A 341 22.77 -12.60 -1.38
C ASP A 341 22.02 -11.27 -1.52
N ILE A 342 20.89 -11.24 -2.24
CA ILE A 342 20.04 -10.04 -2.33
C ILE A 342 19.46 -9.69 -0.96
N VAL A 343 18.99 -10.68 -0.19
CA VAL A 343 18.49 -10.44 1.19
C VAL A 343 19.59 -9.82 2.05
N ARG A 344 20.81 -10.38 2.04
CA ARG A 344 21.98 -9.80 2.75
C ARG A 344 22.25 -8.37 2.30
N PHE A 345 22.23 -8.10 0.99
CA PHE A 345 22.46 -6.76 0.46
C PHE A 345 21.46 -5.74 1.00
N THR A 346 20.17 -6.09 1.03
CA THR A 346 19.10 -5.18 1.45
C THR A 346 19.04 -4.93 2.96
N GLN A 347 19.77 -5.68 3.79
CA GLN A 347 19.85 -5.39 5.22
C GLN A 347 20.47 -4.01 5.48
N LYS A 348 21.50 -3.63 4.71
CA LYS A 348 22.23 -2.36 4.84
C LYS A 348 21.96 -1.36 3.71
N ASN A 349 21.68 -1.86 2.51
CA ASN A 349 21.60 -1.05 1.29
C ASN A 349 20.17 -0.88 0.80
N LEU A 350 19.92 0.15 -0.01
CA LEU A 350 18.64 0.35 -0.67
C LEU A 350 18.63 -0.33 -2.05
N LEU A 351 17.60 -1.12 -2.32
CA LEU A 351 17.35 -1.69 -3.63
C LEU A 351 16.04 -1.15 -4.20
N ARG A 352 16.13 -0.50 -5.36
CA ARG A 352 14.99 -0.03 -6.14
C ARG A 352 14.69 -0.99 -7.28
N ILE A 353 13.45 -1.43 -7.36
CA ILE A 353 12.94 -2.26 -8.46
C ILE A 353 11.97 -1.43 -9.28
N TYR A 354 12.06 -1.49 -10.61
CA TYR A 354 11.17 -0.74 -11.49
C TYR A 354 10.58 -1.60 -12.61
N PRO A 355 9.40 -1.22 -13.16
CA PRO A 355 8.76 -1.96 -14.23
C PRO A 355 9.64 -2.02 -15.49
N LYS A 356 9.63 -3.15 -16.19
CA LYS A 356 10.36 -3.30 -17.46
C LYS A 356 9.80 -2.38 -18.55
N GLY A 357 10.66 -1.93 -19.46
CA GLY A 357 10.30 -0.99 -20.53
C GLY A 357 9.22 -1.48 -21.50
N THR A 358 8.96 -2.80 -21.57
CA THR A 358 7.89 -3.35 -22.42
C THR A 358 6.48 -3.14 -21.85
N ARG A 359 6.34 -2.66 -20.61
CA ARG A 359 5.05 -2.31 -19.98
C ARG A 359 4.56 -0.93 -20.42
N LEU A 360 4.39 -0.76 -21.73
CA LEU A 360 3.98 0.51 -22.35
C LEU A 360 2.61 1.00 -21.86
N ASP A 361 1.73 0.08 -21.48
CA ASP A 361 0.39 0.35 -20.93
C ASP A 361 0.41 0.81 -19.46
N SER A 362 1.59 0.90 -18.83
CA SER A 362 1.75 1.19 -17.40
C SER A 362 1.12 0.13 -16.48
N SER A 363 1.05 -1.12 -16.93
CA SER A 363 0.82 -2.27 -16.06
C SER A 363 1.93 -2.38 -15.00
N ASN A 364 1.64 -3.11 -13.93
CA ASN A 364 2.58 -3.34 -12.83
C ASN A 364 2.92 -4.83 -12.73
N TYR A 365 4.06 -5.12 -12.11
CA TYR A 365 4.56 -6.46 -11.82
C TYR A 365 4.13 -6.94 -10.43
N ASP A 366 4.40 -8.19 -10.08
CA ASP A 366 4.12 -8.68 -8.74
C ASP A 366 5.10 -8.06 -7.73
N PRO A 367 4.64 -7.32 -6.71
CA PRO A 367 5.57 -6.68 -5.77
C PRO A 367 6.33 -7.70 -4.90
N MET A 368 5.86 -8.96 -4.80
CA MET A 368 6.53 -10.00 -4.00
C MET A 368 7.91 -10.35 -4.52
N VAL A 369 8.19 -10.16 -5.82
CA VAL A 369 9.54 -10.34 -6.36
C VAL A 369 10.57 -9.49 -5.60
N GLY A 370 10.20 -8.26 -5.24
CA GLY A 370 11.06 -7.35 -4.47
C GLY A 370 10.99 -7.59 -2.97
N TRP A 371 9.78 -7.62 -2.41
CA TRP A 371 9.62 -7.64 -0.95
C TRP A 371 10.13 -8.92 -0.29
N MET A 372 10.01 -10.08 -0.94
CA MET A 372 10.58 -11.33 -0.42
C MET A 372 12.11 -11.30 -0.32
N HIS A 373 12.76 -10.45 -1.10
CA HIS A 373 14.21 -10.24 -1.08
C HIS A 373 14.63 -8.99 -0.29
N GLY A 374 13.68 -8.36 0.43
CA GLY A 374 13.94 -7.18 1.25
C GLY A 374 14.11 -5.87 0.49
N ALA A 375 13.79 -5.84 -0.81
CA ALA A 375 13.87 -4.62 -1.62
C ALA A 375 12.91 -3.55 -1.11
N GLN A 376 13.44 -2.37 -0.81
CA GLN A 376 12.72 -1.30 -0.13
C GLN A 376 11.88 -0.46 -1.10
N MET A 377 12.43 -0.15 -2.27
CA MET A 377 11.86 0.78 -3.23
C MET A 377 11.26 0.02 -4.42
N VAL A 378 10.15 -0.69 -4.18
CA VAL A 378 9.41 -1.41 -5.22
C VAL A 378 8.52 -0.40 -5.97
N ALA A 379 8.99 0.11 -7.11
CA ALA A 379 8.41 1.25 -7.81
C ALA A 379 7.24 0.84 -8.72
N PHE A 380 6.10 1.51 -8.57
CA PHE A 380 4.86 1.18 -9.28
C PHE A 380 4.35 2.36 -10.11
N ASN A 381 3.79 2.06 -11.28
CA ASN A 381 3.00 2.99 -12.07
C ASN A 381 1.68 3.28 -11.32
N MET A 382 1.63 4.41 -10.61
CA MET A 382 0.52 4.80 -9.73
C MET A 382 -0.76 5.20 -10.49
N GLN A 383 -0.59 5.62 -11.74
CA GLN A 383 -1.65 5.89 -12.71
C GLN A 383 -2.21 4.61 -13.36
N GLY A 384 -1.49 3.49 -13.21
CA GLY A 384 -1.90 2.19 -13.73
C GLY A 384 -3.09 1.58 -12.98
N GLY A 385 -3.54 0.43 -13.48
CA GLY A 385 -4.62 -0.35 -12.89
C GLY A 385 -4.14 -1.71 -12.36
N GLY A 386 -5.10 -2.61 -12.12
CA GLY A 386 -4.82 -4.01 -11.85
C GLY A 386 -4.68 -4.38 -10.37
N HIS A 387 -4.59 -5.70 -10.14
CA HIS A 387 -4.56 -6.30 -8.81
C HIS A 387 -3.23 -6.07 -8.09
N TYR A 388 -2.09 -6.08 -8.79
CA TYR A 388 -0.80 -5.80 -8.16
C TYR A 388 -0.74 -4.40 -7.55
N LEU A 389 -1.32 -3.38 -8.19
CA LEU A 389 -1.43 -2.05 -7.58
C LEU A 389 -2.32 -2.07 -6.33
N ARG A 390 -3.31 -2.97 -6.23
CA ARG A 390 -4.11 -3.16 -5.00
C ARG A 390 -3.28 -3.80 -3.90
N TYR A 391 -2.43 -4.78 -4.22
CA TYR A 391 -1.52 -5.40 -3.25
C TYR A 391 -0.51 -4.40 -2.71
N MET A 392 0.08 -3.62 -3.61
CA MET A 392 0.92 -2.48 -3.28
C MET A 392 0.21 -1.57 -2.28
N GLN A 393 -1.00 -1.09 -2.62
CA GLN A 393 -1.72 -0.16 -1.75
C GLN A 393 -2.16 -0.80 -0.44
N GLY A 394 -2.46 -2.10 -0.46
CA GLY A 394 -2.77 -2.88 0.74
C GLY A 394 -1.59 -2.90 1.70
N MET A 395 -0.40 -3.27 1.22
CA MET A 395 0.84 -3.29 2.01
C MET A 395 1.07 -1.95 2.73
N PHE A 396 0.99 -0.83 2.00
CA PHE A 396 1.23 0.50 2.57
C PHE A 396 0.04 1.11 3.29
N ARG A 397 -1.02 0.34 3.58
CA ARG A 397 -1.96 0.69 4.65
C ARG A 397 -1.46 0.27 6.03
N ALA A 398 -0.45 -0.60 6.10
CA ALA A 398 0.25 -0.92 7.33
C ALA A 398 0.81 0.34 8.01
N ASN A 399 1.06 0.26 9.31
CA ASN A 399 1.69 1.33 10.08
C ASN A 399 0.98 2.68 9.89
N GLY A 400 -0.35 2.67 10.00
CA GLY A 400 -1.22 3.84 9.83
C GLY A 400 -1.15 4.53 8.46
N GLY A 401 -0.67 3.86 7.42
CA GLY A 401 -0.64 4.42 6.07
C GLY A 401 0.44 5.49 5.84
N CYS A 402 1.46 5.54 6.70
CA CYS A 402 2.46 6.62 6.68
C CYS A 402 3.47 6.52 5.52
N GLY A 403 3.43 5.44 4.73
CA GLY A 403 4.29 5.21 3.57
C GLY A 403 5.64 4.53 3.87
N TYR A 404 5.90 4.21 5.14
CA TYR A 404 7.04 3.44 5.62
C TYR A 404 6.58 2.25 6.45
N VAL A 405 6.97 1.04 6.04
CA VAL A 405 6.61 -0.22 6.74
C VAL A 405 7.89 -0.92 7.12
N LYS A 406 8.15 -1.13 8.41
CA LYS A 406 9.36 -1.81 8.87
C LYS A 406 9.41 -3.22 8.26
N LYS A 407 10.56 -3.61 7.73
CA LYS A 407 10.78 -4.97 7.25
C LYS A 407 10.67 -5.93 8.44
N PRO A 408 10.11 -7.14 8.24
CA PRO A 408 10.07 -8.13 9.29
C PRO A 408 11.49 -8.61 9.63
N ASP A 409 11.66 -9.04 10.88
CA ASP A 409 12.96 -9.47 11.42
C ASP A 409 13.61 -10.59 10.61
N ILE A 410 12.83 -11.44 9.96
CA ILE A 410 13.34 -12.49 9.04
C ILE A 410 14.15 -11.91 7.86
N LEU A 411 13.91 -10.66 7.46
CA LEU A 411 14.65 -9.97 6.38
C LEU A 411 15.76 -9.05 6.93
N LEU A 412 15.88 -8.93 8.25
CA LEU A 412 16.84 -8.05 8.91
C LEU A 412 17.93 -8.82 9.65
N ASN A 413 17.61 -9.99 10.19
CA ASN A 413 18.50 -10.75 11.05
C ASN A 413 19.20 -11.89 10.30
N VAL A 414 20.37 -12.26 10.82
CA VAL A 414 21.06 -13.52 10.51
C VAL A 414 20.80 -14.51 11.63
N ASP A 415 20.72 -15.80 11.31
CA ASP A 415 20.60 -16.85 12.33
C ASP A 415 21.95 -17.18 12.99
N SER A 416 21.95 -18.16 13.91
CA SER A 416 23.17 -18.59 14.62
C SER A 416 24.25 -19.18 13.70
N ASN A 417 23.89 -19.59 12.48
CA ASN A 417 24.80 -20.12 11.47
C ASN A 417 25.23 -19.04 10.46
N ASN A 418 24.90 -17.77 10.71
CA ASN A 418 25.13 -16.65 9.80
C ASN A 418 24.37 -16.79 8.45
N GLU A 419 23.27 -17.54 8.46
CA GLU A 419 22.37 -17.68 7.32
C GLU A 419 21.25 -16.65 7.39
N VAL A 420 20.81 -16.20 6.22
CA VAL A 420 19.66 -15.28 6.08
C VAL A 420 18.43 -16.05 5.59
N PHE A 421 17.28 -15.38 5.63
CA PHE A 421 16.08 -15.88 4.96
C PHE A 421 16.35 -16.24 3.50
N ASP A 422 16.10 -17.50 3.14
CA ASP A 422 16.04 -17.96 1.75
C ASP A 422 14.56 -17.97 1.29
N PRO A 423 14.18 -17.10 0.35
CA PRO A 423 12.82 -17.01 -0.17
C PRO A 423 12.32 -18.29 -0.87
N ARG A 424 13.22 -19.19 -1.27
CA ARG A 424 12.90 -20.45 -1.95
C ARG A 424 12.86 -21.65 -0.99
N ALA A 425 13.40 -21.51 0.21
CA ALA A 425 13.42 -22.60 1.18
C ALA A 425 12.00 -22.89 1.69
N SER A 426 11.67 -24.17 1.82
CA SER A 426 10.44 -24.59 2.48
C SER A 426 10.55 -24.32 3.98
N ARG A 427 9.57 -23.62 4.55
CA ARG A 427 9.51 -23.26 5.98
C ARG A 427 8.28 -23.87 6.62
N PRO A 428 8.29 -24.33 7.87
CA PRO A 428 7.08 -24.84 8.53
C PRO A 428 6.00 -23.75 8.63
N ILE A 429 4.75 -24.17 8.78
CA ILE A 429 3.63 -23.25 9.04
C ILE A 429 3.89 -22.54 10.36
N GLN A 430 3.91 -21.21 10.33
CA GLN A 430 4.13 -20.34 11.47
C GLN A 430 2.80 -19.94 12.13
N LYS A 431 1.81 -19.57 11.33
CA LYS A 431 0.50 -19.11 11.80
C LYS A 431 -0.62 -19.68 10.93
N ILE A 432 -1.80 -19.85 11.51
CA ILE A 432 -3.02 -20.12 10.76
C ILE A 432 -3.94 -18.91 10.93
N LEU A 433 -4.23 -18.22 9.83
CA LEU A 433 -5.23 -17.15 9.80
C LEU A 433 -6.61 -17.78 9.55
N GLN A 434 -7.52 -17.60 10.48
CA GLN A 434 -8.94 -17.91 10.32
C GLN A 434 -9.70 -16.64 9.95
N VAL A 435 -10.55 -16.73 8.92
CA VAL A 435 -11.35 -15.62 8.40
C VAL A 435 -12.80 -16.07 8.33
N LEU A 436 -13.64 -15.55 9.24
CA LEU A 436 -15.09 -15.79 9.24
C LEU A 436 -15.80 -14.59 8.63
N VAL A 437 -16.40 -14.78 7.46
CA VAL A 437 -17.19 -13.76 6.76
C VAL A 437 -18.63 -13.87 7.22
N TYR A 438 -19.06 -12.97 8.11
CA TYR A 438 -20.46 -12.94 8.59
C TYR A 438 -21.39 -12.42 7.52
N MET A 439 -21.23 -11.15 7.14
CA MET A 439 -22.20 -10.45 6.31
C MET A 439 -21.60 -9.24 5.59
N GLY A 440 -22.37 -8.64 4.70
CA GLY A 440 -22.04 -7.39 4.04
C GLY A 440 -23.22 -6.41 4.02
N GLU A 441 -22.91 -5.11 4.02
CA GLU A 441 -23.91 -4.05 3.95
C GLU A 441 -23.35 -2.82 3.20
N GLY A 442 -24.25 -1.93 2.76
CA GLY A 442 -23.93 -0.56 2.37
C GLY A 442 -24.06 -0.30 0.88
N TRP A 443 -24.19 -1.36 0.07
CA TRP A 443 -24.35 -1.24 -1.38
C TRP A 443 -25.57 -0.42 -1.77
N ARG A 444 -26.70 -0.61 -1.11
CA ARG A 444 -27.93 0.15 -1.41
C ARG A 444 -27.82 1.65 -1.07
N SER A 445 -26.89 2.02 -0.19
CA SER A 445 -26.64 3.43 0.15
C SER A 445 -25.73 4.11 -0.88
N ASP A 446 -24.80 3.36 -1.47
CA ASP A 446 -23.79 3.89 -2.38
C ASP A 446 -24.19 3.73 -3.86
N PHE A 447 -25.06 2.76 -4.17
CA PHE A 447 -25.44 2.40 -5.53
C PHE A 447 -26.95 2.50 -5.75
N GLY A 448 -27.31 2.81 -7.01
CA GLY A 448 -28.70 2.83 -7.45
C GLY A 448 -29.34 1.43 -7.44
N PRO A 449 -30.68 1.36 -7.39
CA PRO A 449 -31.43 0.11 -7.27
C PRO A 449 -31.19 -0.89 -8.40
N THR A 450 -30.74 -0.43 -9.57
CA THR A 450 -30.49 -1.25 -10.77
C THR A 450 -29.03 -1.23 -11.20
N HIS A 451 -28.12 -0.89 -10.28
CA HIS A 451 -26.70 -0.76 -10.61
C HIS A 451 -26.05 -2.10 -10.98
N PHE A 452 -26.43 -3.16 -10.26
CA PHE A 452 -25.88 -4.50 -10.40
C PHE A 452 -26.76 -5.39 -11.27
N ASP A 453 -28.07 -5.37 -11.05
CA ASP A 453 -29.03 -6.11 -11.87
C ASP A 453 -30.22 -5.19 -12.21
N LEU A 454 -30.66 -5.25 -13.47
CA LEU A 454 -31.79 -4.49 -14.01
C LEU A 454 -33.14 -4.94 -13.44
N TYR A 455 -33.26 -6.21 -13.06
CA TYR A 455 -34.54 -6.87 -12.80
C TYR A 455 -34.66 -7.48 -11.39
N SER A 456 -33.58 -7.46 -10.62
CA SER A 456 -33.50 -8.04 -9.27
C SER A 456 -32.48 -7.29 -8.40
N PRO A 457 -32.49 -7.49 -7.08
CA PRO A 457 -31.36 -7.15 -6.22
C PRO A 457 -30.10 -7.98 -6.59
N PRO A 458 -28.92 -7.65 -6.06
CA PRO A 458 -27.67 -8.28 -6.46
C PRO A 458 -27.47 -9.69 -5.87
N ASP A 459 -26.70 -10.50 -6.62
CA ASP A 459 -26.27 -11.85 -6.25
C ASP A 459 -24.80 -11.87 -5.78
N PHE A 460 -24.56 -11.59 -4.51
CA PHE A 460 -23.19 -11.39 -4.03
C PHE A 460 -22.47 -12.67 -3.58
N ARG A 461 -21.18 -12.75 -3.93
CA ARG A 461 -20.21 -13.73 -3.41
C ARG A 461 -18.92 -13.03 -3.00
N VAL A 462 -18.30 -13.51 -1.92
CA VAL A 462 -16.99 -13.02 -1.45
C VAL A 462 -15.90 -14.01 -1.86
N GLU A 463 -14.85 -13.51 -2.51
CA GLU A 463 -13.58 -14.21 -2.71
C GLU A 463 -12.57 -13.70 -1.69
N VAL A 464 -11.90 -14.62 -0.98
CA VAL A 464 -10.87 -14.34 0.02
C VAL A 464 -9.58 -15.01 -0.43
N ARG A 465 -8.51 -14.24 -0.63
CA ARG A 465 -7.23 -14.71 -1.16
C ARG A 465 -6.07 -14.25 -0.28
N ILE A 466 -5.07 -15.11 -0.13
CA ILE A 466 -3.74 -14.74 0.36
C ILE A 466 -2.83 -14.49 -0.85
N HIS A 467 -2.19 -13.32 -0.87
CA HIS A 467 -1.07 -12.99 -1.76
C HIS A 467 0.18 -12.81 -0.92
N GLY A 468 1.25 -13.52 -1.20
CA GLY A 468 2.45 -13.49 -0.38
C GLY A 468 3.55 -14.31 -1.03
N VAL A 469 4.35 -15.00 -0.21
CA VAL A 469 5.28 -16.00 -0.75
C VAL A 469 4.51 -17.08 -1.52
N PRO A 470 5.09 -17.70 -2.58
CA PRO A 470 4.36 -18.67 -3.40
C PRO A 470 3.74 -19.82 -2.59
N ALA A 471 4.41 -20.25 -1.51
CA ALA A 471 3.94 -21.34 -0.65
C ALA A 471 2.71 -20.99 0.21
N ASP A 472 2.38 -19.70 0.38
CA ASP A 472 1.25 -19.22 1.18
C ASP A 472 0.06 -18.78 0.30
N THR A 473 0.22 -18.77 -1.02
CA THR A 473 -0.83 -18.32 -1.94
C THR A 473 -1.98 -19.32 -1.96
N ASP A 474 -3.17 -18.86 -1.55
CA ASP A 474 -4.41 -19.66 -1.52
C ASP A 474 -5.61 -18.75 -1.78
N ALA A 475 -6.69 -19.29 -2.35
CA ALA A 475 -7.92 -18.56 -2.63
C ALA A 475 -9.16 -19.42 -2.33
N LYS A 476 -10.10 -18.83 -1.61
CA LYS A 476 -11.36 -19.44 -1.21
C LYS A 476 -12.51 -18.49 -1.52
N GLN A 477 -13.73 -19.00 -1.54
CA GLN A 477 -14.91 -18.19 -1.82
C GLN A 477 -16.12 -18.70 -1.05
N THR A 478 -17.02 -17.79 -0.72
CA THR A 478 -18.31 -18.11 -0.09
C THR A 478 -19.29 -18.70 -1.12
N LYS A 479 -20.44 -19.19 -0.66
CA LYS A 479 -21.60 -19.35 -1.53
C LYS A 479 -22.09 -17.99 -2.04
N THR A 480 -22.83 -18.02 -3.15
CA THR A 480 -23.56 -16.85 -3.63
C THR A 480 -24.85 -16.69 -2.81
N ILE A 481 -25.12 -15.48 -2.33
CA ILE A 481 -26.41 -15.11 -1.75
C ILE A 481 -27.16 -14.31 -2.81
N GLU A 482 -28.29 -14.87 -3.26
CA GLU A 482 -29.07 -14.32 -4.37
C GLU A 482 -30.08 -13.28 -3.88
N ASP A 483 -30.39 -12.31 -4.75
CA ASP A 483 -31.45 -11.30 -4.58
C ASP A 483 -31.39 -10.54 -3.23
N ASN A 484 -30.19 -10.22 -2.72
CA ASN A 484 -30.06 -9.59 -1.40
C ASN A 484 -28.99 -8.49 -1.30
N TRP A 485 -29.42 -7.29 -0.89
CA TRP A 485 -28.55 -6.13 -0.63
C TRP A 485 -27.75 -6.24 0.67
N VAL A 486 -28.14 -7.13 1.58
CA VAL A 486 -27.53 -7.35 2.90
C VAL A 486 -27.27 -8.86 3.08
N PRO A 487 -26.34 -9.43 2.30
CA PRO A 487 -26.05 -10.86 2.35
C PRO A 487 -25.43 -11.27 3.70
N VAL A 488 -25.87 -12.41 4.23
CA VAL A 488 -25.29 -13.08 5.40
C VAL A 488 -24.75 -14.44 4.92
N TRP A 489 -23.44 -14.62 5.00
CA TRP A 489 -22.74 -15.83 4.57
C TRP A 489 -22.50 -16.79 5.73
N ASN A 490 -21.95 -16.29 6.85
CA ASN A 490 -21.49 -17.06 7.99
C ASN A 490 -20.56 -18.22 7.57
N GLU A 491 -19.54 -17.92 6.78
CA GLU A 491 -18.59 -18.91 6.25
C GLU A 491 -17.16 -18.64 6.74
N GLU A 492 -16.52 -19.68 7.30
CA GLU A 492 -15.15 -19.64 7.80
C GLU A 492 -14.15 -20.24 6.80
N PHE A 493 -12.99 -19.59 6.71
CA PHE A 493 -11.85 -20.01 5.92
C PHE A 493 -10.59 -20.08 6.78
N ARG A 494 -9.73 -21.07 6.52
CA ARG A 494 -8.44 -21.24 7.22
C ARG A 494 -7.29 -21.18 6.22
N PHE A 495 -6.30 -20.34 6.52
CA PHE A 495 -5.11 -20.12 5.70
C PHE A 495 -3.84 -20.41 6.52
N PRO A 496 -3.15 -21.54 6.28
CA PRO A 496 -1.86 -21.81 6.88
C PRO A 496 -0.77 -20.95 6.21
N LEU A 497 -0.01 -20.20 7.01
CA LEU A 497 0.99 -19.23 6.56
C LEU A 497 2.38 -19.61 7.07
N ARG A 498 3.34 -19.70 6.17
CA ARG A 498 4.77 -19.98 6.44
C ARG A 498 5.57 -18.70 6.60
N VAL A 499 5.13 -17.60 5.97
CA VAL A 499 5.72 -16.25 6.07
C VAL A 499 4.59 -15.22 6.25
N PRO A 500 3.85 -15.27 7.38
CA PRO A 500 2.71 -14.39 7.63
C PRO A 500 3.05 -12.90 7.58
N GLU A 501 4.31 -12.53 7.82
CA GLU A 501 4.79 -11.15 7.83
C GLU A 501 4.82 -10.49 6.45
N LEU A 502 4.84 -11.28 5.37
CA LEU A 502 4.78 -10.78 3.99
C LEU A 502 3.43 -11.08 3.33
N ALA A 503 2.51 -11.74 4.03
CA ALA A 503 1.22 -12.12 3.49
C ALA A 503 0.25 -10.93 3.46
N LEU A 504 -0.51 -10.84 2.37
CA LEU A 504 -1.58 -9.88 2.15
C LEU A 504 -2.91 -10.62 1.98
N LEU A 505 -3.90 -10.24 2.77
CA LEU A 505 -5.28 -10.70 2.62
C LEU A 505 -6.01 -9.81 1.61
N TYR A 506 -6.36 -10.37 0.46
CA TYR A 506 -7.15 -9.72 -0.58
C TYR A 506 -8.58 -10.25 -0.57
N ILE A 507 -9.55 -9.36 -0.38
CA ILE A 507 -10.97 -9.69 -0.33
C ILE A 507 -11.66 -8.99 -1.49
N LYS A 508 -12.46 -9.71 -2.26
CA LYS A 508 -13.19 -9.19 -3.43
C LYS A 508 -14.63 -9.65 -3.37
N VAL A 509 -15.57 -8.72 -3.49
CA VAL A 509 -16.98 -9.05 -3.67
C VAL A 509 -17.33 -8.95 -5.15
N ILE A 510 -17.96 -10.00 -5.66
CA ILE A 510 -18.50 -10.04 -7.01
C ILE A 510 -20.00 -10.22 -6.95
N GLU A 511 -20.67 -9.58 -7.89
CA GLU A 511 -22.02 -9.94 -8.25
C GLU A 511 -21.96 -11.02 -9.32
N ARG A 512 -22.81 -12.04 -9.22
CA ARG A 512 -22.85 -13.16 -10.15
C ARG A 512 -23.99 -13.03 -11.16
N ASP A 513 -23.74 -12.35 -12.27
CA ASP A 513 -24.63 -12.46 -13.43
C ASP A 513 -24.53 -13.83 -14.13
N PHE A 514 -25.67 -14.42 -14.51
CA PHE A 514 -25.78 -15.66 -15.29
C PHE A 514 -25.55 -15.45 -16.79
N SER A 515 -25.69 -14.23 -17.28
CA SER A 515 -25.75 -13.90 -18.71
C SER A 515 -24.50 -13.20 -19.27
N GLY A 516 -23.50 -12.93 -18.42
CA GLY A 516 -22.34 -12.13 -18.82
C GLY A 516 -21.17 -12.12 -17.84
N LYS A 517 -20.44 -10.99 -17.84
CA LYS A 517 -19.27 -10.76 -16.99
C LYS A 517 -19.73 -10.30 -15.61
N HIS A 518 -19.34 -11.04 -14.58
CA HIS A 518 -19.61 -10.71 -13.17
C HIS A 518 -19.30 -9.25 -12.84
N ASP A 519 -20.27 -8.57 -12.25
CA ASP A 519 -20.10 -7.20 -11.79
C ASP A 519 -19.26 -7.14 -10.50
N PHE A 520 -18.71 -5.96 -10.24
CA PHE A 520 -17.76 -5.76 -9.16
C PHE A 520 -18.42 -5.07 -7.97
N GLY A 521 -18.61 -5.81 -6.88
CA GLY A 521 -19.18 -5.31 -5.64
C GLY A 521 -18.18 -4.54 -4.77
N GLY A 522 -16.88 -4.76 -4.94
CA GLY A 522 -15.83 -4.07 -4.17
C GLY A 522 -14.60 -4.93 -3.91
N GLN A 523 -13.52 -4.32 -3.43
CA GLN A 523 -12.33 -5.04 -2.98
C GLN A 523 -11.66 -4.36 -1.79
N THR A 524 -10.85 -5.10 -1.05
CA THR A 524 -9.86 -4.53 -0.13
C THR A 524 -8.62 -5.41 -0.09
N CYS A 525 -7.49 -4.82 0.24
CA CYS A 525 -6.25 -5.54 0.50
C CYS A 525 -5.70 -5.10 1.86
N LEU A 526 -5.38 -6.05 2.72
CA LEU A 526 -4.98 -5.86 4.11
C LEU A 526 -3.68 -6.64 4.37
N PRO A 527 -2.65 -6.02 4.94
CA PRO A 527 -1.46 -6.74 5.39
C PRO A 527 -1.81 -7.64 6.57
N VAL A 528 -1.50 -8.93 6.46
CA VAL A 528 -1.89 -9.93 7.48
C VAL A 528 -1.24 -9.62 8.82
N SER A 529 0.01 -9.14 8.83
CA SER A 529 0.73 -8.76 10.04
C SER A 529 0.08 -7.62 10.84
N GLU A 530 -0.79 -6.82 10.21
CA GLU A 530 -1.43 -5.64 10.80
C GLU A 530 -2.91 -5.87 11.14
N LEU A 531 -3.44 -7.07 10.86
CA LEU A 531 -4.82 -7.40 11.15
C LEU A 531 -5.05 -7.43 12.67
N ARG A 532 -6.07 -6.70 13.11
CA ARG A 532 -6.60 -6.81 14.46
C ARG A 532 -7.51 -8.04 14.56
N GLU A 533 -7.33 -8.85 15.60
CA GLU A 533 -8.18 -10.00 15.91
C GLU A 533 -9.61 -9.58 16.27
N GLY A 534 -10.53 -10.54 16.32
CA GLY A 534 -11.94 -10.34 16.64
C GLY A 534 -12.77 -9.89 15.44
N ILE A 535 -14.00 -9.43 15.70
CA ILE A 535 -14.96 -9.00 14.67
C ILE A 535 -14.64 -7.58 14.22
N ARG A 536 -14.39 -7.37 12.93
CA ARG A 536 -13.98 -6.09 12.34
C ARG A 536 -14.86 -5.65 11.16
N ALA A 537 -15.08 -4.34 11.05
CA ALA A 537 -15.72 -3.71 9.91
C ALA A 537 -14.71 -3.48 8.78
N VAL A 538 -14.77 -4.32 7.75
CA VAL A 538 -13.89 -4.26 6.60
C VAL A 538 -14.52 -3.44 5.49
N ARG A 539 -14.18 -2.15 5.44
CA ARG A 539 -14.63 -1.23 4.39
C ARG A 539 -14.08 -1.60 3.02
N LEU A 540 -14.96 -1.66 2.02
CA LEU A 540 -14.60 -2.00 0.65
C LEU A 540 -14.24 -0.77 -0.17
N ARG A 541 -13.52 -1.01 -1.26
CA ARG A 541 -12.99 -0.02 -2.19
C ARG A 541 -13.40 -0.34 -3.61
N ASP A 542 -13.42 0.70 -4.44
CA ASP A 542 -13.66 0.59 -5.87
C ASP A 542 -12.47 -0.06 -6.60
N ARG A 543 -12.58 -0.17 -7.94
CA ARG A 543 -11.51 -0.70 -8.81
C ARG A 543 -10.23 0.15 -8.79
N LYS A 544 -10.34 1.44 -8.47
CA LYS A 544 -9.23 2.40 -8.38
C LYS A 544 -8.59 2.45 -6.99
N GLY A 545 -9.19 1.77 -6.01
CA GLY A 545 -8.77 1.69 -4.61
C GLY A 545 -9.35 2.78 -3.73
N GLU A 546 -10.29 3.58 -4.24
CA GLU A 546 -10.97 4.59 -3.45
C GLU A 546 -12.01 3.93 -2.53
N PRO A 547 -12.09 4.32 -1.25
CA PRO A 547 -13.03 3.71 -0.31
C PRO A 547 -14.47 4.07 -0.69
N TYR A 548 -15.34 3.06 -0.71
CA TYR A 548 -16.78 3.29 -0.77
C TYR A 548 -17.25 4.01 0.49
N LYS A 549 -18.39 4.70 0.45
CA LYS A 549 -18.85 5.51 1.59
C LYS A 549 -19.47 4.62 2.67
N CYS A 550 -20.34 3.71 2.27
CA CYS A 550 -21.10 2.86 3.18
C CYS A 550 -20.71 1.38 3.07
N VAL A 551 -20.23 0.90 1.92
CA VAL A 551 -20.00 -0.53 1.69
C VAL A 551 -18.92 -1.12 2.60
N ARG A 552 -19.29 -2.17 3.35
CA ARG A 552 -18.40 -2.90 4.27
C ARG A 552 -18.83 -4.35 4.45
N LEU A 553 -17.86 -5.17 4.85
CA LEU A 553 -18.07 -6.54 5.31
C LEU A 553 -17.85 -6.59 6.82
N LEU A 554 -18.62 -7.42 7.53
CA LEU A 554 -18.35 -7.78 8.92
C LEU A 554 -17.60 -9.11 8.92
N ILE A 555 -16.35 -9.10 9.37
CA ILE A 555 -15.44 -10.25 9.27
C ILE A 555 -14.75 -10.46 10.61
N GLN A 556 -14.66 -11.70 11.09
CA GLN A 556 -13.81 -12.05 12.21
C GLN A 556 -12.47 -12.60 11.75
N PHE A 557 -11.41 -12.09 12.37
CA PHE A 557 -10.05 -12.58 12.21
C PHE A 557 -9.58 -13.25 13.49
N HIS A 558 -8.97 -14.42 13.36
CA HIS A 558 -8.32 -15.09 14.48
C HIS A 558 -7.01 -15.72 14.02
N PHE A 559 -5.96 -15.58 14.83
CA PHE A 559 -4.67 -16.21 14.60
C PHE A 559 -4.48 -17.37 15.56
N ALA A 560 -4.53 -18.59 15.03
CA ALA A 560 -4.08 -19.76 15.77
C ALA A 560 -2.56 -19.92 15.59
N ASN A 561 -1.83 -20.00 16.70
CA ASN A 561 -0.44 -20.43 16.66
C ASN A 561 -0.38 -21.91 16.30
N ASN A 562 0.56 -22.27 15.43
CA ASN A 562 0.84 -23.68 15.21
C ASN A 562 1.54 -24.20 16.48
N VAL A 563 0.83 -25.02 17.27
CA VAL A 563 1.46 -25.82 18.32
C VAL A 563 2.18 -26.95 17.59
N ALA A 564 3.40 -26.67 17.12
CA ALA A 564 4.30 -27.67 16.58
C ALA A 564 4.99 -28.41 17.71
#